data_AF-A0A661T9Y1-F1
#
_entry.id   AF-A0A661T9Y1-F1
#
_cell.length_a   1.000
_cell.length_b   1.000
_cell.length_c   1.000
_cell.angle_alpha   90.00
_cell.angle_beta   90.00
_cell.angle_gamma   90.00
#
_symmetry.space_group_name_H-M   'P 1'
#
loop_
_entity.id
_entity.type
_entity.pdbx_description
1 polymer ?
#
loop_
_entity_poly.entity_id
_entity_poly.type
_entity_poly.pdbx_seq_one_letter_code
_entity_poly.pdbx_strand_id
1 'polypeptide(L)'
;MFPPRLFVTGTDTGVGKTLVSAVLLAGLEGAYWKPIQTGSVEGTDSQWIRAVTGLDKNRFLPEAYLFAPPVSPHLAARMEEKPISIDSINVPDVRADHLIIEGAGGVMVPLDEKFFMVDLIKKIGAPVIVVASSRLGTINHTLLTLEQLKRKGIEIFGVVMNGPPWPENSRAIEFYGRVKIVAEISPMKPVTLEKLKSCFKNFSP
;
A
#
# COMPACT_ATOMS: atom_id res chain seq x y z
N MET A 1 1.35 -9.77 -15.85
CA MET A 1 1.41 -8.35 -16.26
C MET A 1 0.77 -7.51 -15.17
N PHE A 2 1.24 -6.29 -14.94
CA PHE A 2 0.62 -5.42 -13.94
C PHE A 2 -0.74 -4.90 -14.42
N PRO A 3 -1.78 -4.88 -13.55
CA PRO A 3 -3.07 -4.33 -13.89
C PRO A 3 -3.03 -2.78 -13.98
N PRO A 4 -4.02 -2.14 -14.62
CA PRO A 4 -4.10 -0.68 -14.70
C PRO A 4 -4.24 0.01 -13.34
N ARG A 5 -4.70 -0.71 -12.32
CA ARG A 5 -4.82 -0.21 -10.94
C ARG A 5 -4.30 -1.26 -9.98
N LEU A 6 -3.46 -0.85 -9.05
CA LEU A 6 -2.94 -1.69 -7.97
C LEU A 6 -3.23 -1.03 -6.64
N PHE A 7 -3.87 -1.78 -5.74
CA PHE A 7 -4.00 -1.35 -4.37
C PHE A 7 -2.85 -1.92 -3.53
N VAL A 8 -2.08 -1.05 -2.87
CA VAL A 8 -0.99 -1.41 -1.96
C VAL A 8 -1.49 -1.30 -0.53
N THR A 9 -1.66 -2.45 0.12
CA THR A 9 -1.97 -2.53 1.56
C THR A 9 -0.82 -3.17 2.32
N GLY A 10 -0.94 -3.27 3.64
CA GLY A 10 0.10 -3.82 4.50
C GLY A 10 -0.45 -4.83 5.49
N THR A 11 0.44 -5.65 6.05
CA THR A 11 0.11 -6.50 7.19
C THR A 11 0.09 -5.73 8.51
N ASP A 12 0.69 -4.53 8.53
CA ASP A 12 0.73 -3.62 9.68
C ASP A 12 1.05 -2.17 9.23
N THR A 13 1.06 -1.23 10.16
CA THR A 13 1.65 0.10 9.99
C THR A 13 3.19 0.00 9.94
N GLY A 14 3.84 0.84 9.12
CA GLY A 14 5.31 0.88 9.05
C GLY A 14 5.98 -0.29 8.31
N VAL A 15 5.22 -1.24 7.73
CA VAL A 15 5.78 -2.38 6.97
C VAL A 15 6.45 -1.99 5.65
N GLY A 16 6.38 -0.72 5.25
CA GLY A 16 7.02 -0.19 4.04
C GLY A 16 6.14 -0.06 2.81
N LYS A 17 4.81 0.08 2.99
CA LYS A 17 3.87 0.39 1.88
C LYS A 17 4.38 1.52 0.98
N THR A 18 4.76 2.64 1.57
CA THR A 18 5.27 3.82 0.86
C THR A 18 6.49 3.53 0.00
N LEU A 19 7.43 2.70 0.50
CA LEU A 19 8.60 2.27 -0.27
C LEU A 19 8.19 1.39 -1.46
N VAL A 20 7.29 0.43 -1.23
CA VAL A 20 6.76 -0.45 -2.29
C VAL A 20 6.01 0.37 -3.34
N SER A 21 5.16 1.31 -2.93
CA SER A 21 4.49 2.25 -3.81
C SER A 21 5.49 3.05 -4.66
N ALA A 22 6.59 3.53 -4.06
CA ALA A 22 7.64 4.24 -4.78
C ALA A 22 8.36 3.36 -5.81
N VAL A 23 8.64 2.09 -5.48
CA VAL A 23 9.26 1.13 -6.41
C VAL A 23 8.34 0.87 -7.61
N LEU A 24 7.06 0.60 -7.36
CA LEU A 24 6.05 0.39 -8.40
C LEU A 24 5.91 1.64 -9.28
N LEU A 25 5.81 2.83 -8.67
CA LEU A 25 5.67 4.09 -9.39
C LEU A 25 6.88 4.39 -10.27
N ALA A 26 8.10 4.15 -9.77
CA ALA A 26 9.34 4.36 -10.51
C ALA A 26 9.49 3.40 -11.71
N GLY A 27 8.98 2.18 -11.57
CA GLY A 27 9.08 1.14 -12.60
C GLY A 27 7.99 1.17 -13.66
N LEU A 28 6.75 1.44 -13.24
CA LEU A 28 5.58 1.50 -14.12
C LEU A 28 5.36 2.88 -14.73
N GLU A 29 6.06 3.90 -14.23
CA GLU A 29 5.90 5.29 -14.64
C GLU A 29 4.42 5.71 -14.64
N GLY A 30 3.70 5.31 -13.59
CA GLY A 30 2.26 5.57 -13.42
C GLY A 30 1.94 6.85 -12.65
N ALA A 31 0.76 6.85 -12.03
CA ALA A 31 0.31 7.84 -11.05
C ALA A 31 0.19 7.21 -9.65
N TYR A 32 0.23 8.05 -8.63
CA TYR A 32 0.12 7.69 -7.22
C TYR A 32 -1.07 8.39 -6.58
N TRP A 33 -1.80 7.65 -5.76
CA TRP A 33 -2.87 8.20 -4.95
C TRP A 33 -2.92 7.51 -3.59
N LYS A 34 -3.00 8.33 -2.53
CA LYS A 34 -3.29 7.86 -1.19
C LYS A 34 -4.63 8.42 -0.75
N PRO A 35 -5.72 7.63 -0.77
CA PRO A 35 -7.05 8.17 -0.52
C PRO A 35 -7.18 8.80 0.88
N ILE A 36 -6.53 8.19 1.87
CA ILE A 36 -6.61 8.59 3.27
C ILE A 36 -5.18 8.70 3.82
N GLN A 37 -4.80 9.91 4.21
CA GLN A 37 -3.54 10.23 4.87
C GLN A 37 -3.80 10.72 6.28
N THR A 38 -3.08 10.14 7.23
CA THR A 38 -3.01 10.60 8.63
C THR A 38 -1.56 11.01 8.93
N GLY A 39 -1.33 11.82 9.96
CA GLY A 39 0.02 12.23 10.35
C GLY A 39 0.67 13.23 9.39
N SER A 40 -0.09 14.16 8.81
CA SER A 40 0.42 15.04 7.74
C SER A 40 1.34 16.18 8.19
N VAL A 41 1.52 16.40 9.50
CA VAL A 41 2.30 17.53 10.05
C VAL A 41 3.78 17.44 9.66
N GLU A 42 4.36 16.24 9.68
CA GLU A 42 5.77 16.01 9.31
C GLU A 42 5.96 15.77 7.81
N GLY A 43 4.87 15.83 7.05
CA GLY A 43 4.82 15.56 5.62
C GLY A 43 3.92 14.38 5.26
N THR A 44 3.67 14.18 3.97
CA THR A 44 2.84 13.09 3.46
C THR A 44 3.64 12.04 2.71
N ASP A 45 3.07 10.85 2.56
CA ASP A 45 3.66 9.80 1.74
C ASP A 45 3.84 10.26 0.28
N SER A 46 2.87 11.00 -0.27
CA SER A 46 2.97 11.66 -1.59
C SER A 46 4.21 12.56 -1.68
N GLN A 47 4.46 13.38 -0.66
CA GLN A 47 5.63 14.27 -0.62
C GLN A 47 6.94 13.50 -0.52
N TRP A 48 6.99 12.46 0.31
CA TRP A 48 8.18 11.61 0.46
C TRP A 48 8.51 10.88 -0.85
N ILE A 49 7.51 10.24 -1.49
CA ILE A 49 7.71 9.53 -2.76
C ILE A 49 8.19 10.50 -3.83
N ARG A 50 7.58 11.69 -3.94
CA ARG A 50 8.02 12.71 -4.89
C ARG A 50 9.48 13.13 -4.65
N ALA A 51 9.90 13.30 -3.40
CA ALA A 51 11.26 13.69 -3.07
C ALA A 51 12.29 12.62 -3.48
N VAL A 52 12.02 11.33 -3.23
CA VAL A 52 12.98 10.24 -3.54
C VAL A 52 12.96 9.83 -5.01
N THR A 53 11.85 10.04 -5.71
CA THR A 53 11.71 9.69 -7.12
C THR A 53 12.02 10.85 -8.07
N GLY A 54 11.86 12.11 -7.65
CA GLY A 54 11.98 13.28 -8.51
C GLY A 54 10.95 13.35 -9.65
N LEU A 55 9.89 12.54 -9.58
CA LEU A 55 8.85 12.48 -10.61
C LEU A 55 7.99 13.73 -10.64
N ASP A 56 7.39 14.01 -11.81
CA ASP A 56 6.53 15.16 -12.03
C ASP A 56 5.35 15.19 -11.04
N LYS A 57 5.04 16.39 -10.52
CA LYS A 57 4.00 16.58 -9.51
C LYS A 57 2.61 16.12 -9.98
N ASN A 58 2.32 16.16 -11.28
CA ASN A 58 1.01 15.80 -11.83
C ASN A 58 0.75 14.29 -11.77
N ARG A 59 1.77 13.49 -11.44
CA ARG A 59 1.62 12.05 -11.16
C ARG A 59 1.10 11.77 -9.76
N PHE A 60 1.04 12.76 -8.87
CA PHE A 60 0.59 12.61 -7.48
C PHE A 60 -0.78 13.24 -7.33
N LEU A 61 -1.79 12.39 -7.13
CA LEU A 61 -3.18 12.79 -7.00
C LEU A 61 -3.47 13.22 -5.55
N PRO A 62 -4.28 14.26 -5.34
CA PRO A 62 -4.60 14.75 -4.00
C PRO A 62 -5.33 13.69 -3.18
N GLU A 63 -5.03 13.66 -1.87
CA GLU A 63 -5.71 12.80 -0.92
C GLU A 63 -7.20 13.18 -0.83
N ALA A 64 -8.09 12.20 -0.71
CA ALA A 64 -9.51 12.49 -0.46
C ALA A 64 -9.73 12.95 0.99
N TYR A 65 -8.97 12.36 1.91
CA TYR A 65 -8.93 12.74 3.31
C TYR A 65 -7.48 12.91 3.76
N LEU A 66 -7.17 14.10 4.27
CA LEU A 66 -5.90 14.46 4.87
C LEU A 66 -6.16 14.91 6.31
N PHE A 67 -5.46 14.29 7.26
CA PHE A 67 -5.53 14.55 8.70
C PHE A 67 -4.13 14.78 9.30
N ALA A 68 -4.03 15.72 10.23
CA ALA A 68 -2.81 16.06 10.93
C ALA A 68 -2.39 15.02 12.00
N PRO A 69 -3.28 14.46 12.85
CA PRO A 69 -2.92 13.47 13.87
C PRO A 69 -2.32 12.19 13.28
N PRO A 70 -1.16 11.71 13.81
CA PRO A 70 -0.52 10.46 13.36
C PRO A 70 -1.15 9.22 14.03
N VAL A 71 -2.47 9.10 13.92
CA VAL A 71 -3.26 7.99 14.50
C VAL A 71 -4.06 7.29 13.39
N SER A 72 -4.73 6.19 13.71
CA SER A 72 -5.58 5.47 12.76
C SER A 72 -6.68 6.38 12.16
N PRO A 73 -7.10 6.15 10.89
CA PRO A 73 -8.09 6.97 10.20
C PRO A 73 -9.34 7.31 10.99
N HIS A 74 -10.02 6.31 11.60
CA HIS A 74 -11.24 6.57 12.37
C HIS A 74 -11.04 7.57 13.53
N LEU A 75 -9.88 7.49 14.20
CA LEU A 75 -9.58 8.35 15.34
C LEU A 75 -9.17 9.74 14.86
N ALA A 76 -8.39 9.83 13.79
CA ALA A 76 -8.01 11.12 13.19
C ALA A 76 -9.25 11.89 12.71
N ALA A 77 -10.17 11.19 12.03
CA ALA A 77 -11.46 11.71 11.61
C ALA A 77 -12.31 12.23 12.77
N ARG A 78 -12.33 11.51 13.90
CA ARG A 78 -13.01 11.95 15.12
C ARG A 78 -12.36 13.18 15.74
N MET A 79 -11.03 13.19 15.86
CA MET A 79 -10.27 14.28 16.48
C MET A 79 -10.41 15.60 15.71
N GLU A 80 -10.55 15.54 14.39
CA GLU A 80 -10.73 16.71 13.53
C GLU A 80 -12.19 16.97 13.14
N GLU A 81 -13.15 16.25 13.74
CA GLU A 81 -14.58 16.37 13.44
C GLU A 81 -14.92 16.25 11.94
N LYS A 82 -14.12 15.45 11.22
CA LYS A 82 -14.19 15.26 9.77
C LYS A 82 -14.41 13.77 9.47
N PRO A 83 -15.65 13.28 9.51
CA PRO A 83 -15.97 11.88 9.33
C PRO A 83 -15.58 11.37 7.94
N ILE A 84 -15.08 10.14 7.87
CA ILE A 84 -14.74 9.49 6.61
C ILE A 84 -15.99 8.83 6.05
N SER A 85 -16.44 9.27 4.88
CA SER A 85 -17.45 8.56 4.09
C SER A 85 -16.77 7.73 2.99
N ILE A 86 -16.89 6.41 3.07
CA ILE A 86 -16.37 5.51 2.04
C ILE A 86 -16.98 5.81 0.66
N ASP A 87 -18.25 6.20 0.62
CA ASP A 87 -18.98 6.51 -0.62
C ASP A 87 -18.42 7.74 -1.32
N SER A 88 -17.87 8.70 -0.57
CA SER A 88 -17.24 9.90 -1.14
C SER A 88 -15.85 9.65 -1.71
N ILE A 89 -15.22 8.50 -1.43
CA ILE A 89 -13.89 8.15 -1.93
C ILE A 89 -14.01 7.52 -3.31
N ASN A 90 -13.85 8.33 -4.36
CA ASN A 90 -13.87 7.88 -5.73
C ASN A 90 -12.45 7.87 -6.31
N VAL A 91 -12.12 6.82 -7.07
CA VAL A 91 -10.85 6.74 -7.78
C VAL A 91 -10.78 7.93 -8.75
N PRO A 92 -9.79 8.83 -8.65
CA PRO A 92 -9.72 9.98 -9.53
C PRO A 92 -9.50 9.54 -10.98
N ASP A 93 -10.05 10.31 -11.92
CA ASP A 93 -9.74 10.14 -13.33
C ASP A 93 -8.29 10.59 -13.59
N VAL A 94 -7.48 9.70 -14.15
CA VAL A 94 -6.05 9.95 -14.35
C VAL A 94 -5.61 9.44 -15.71
N ARG A 95 -4.89 10.29 -16.43
CA ARG A 95 -4.25 9.93 -17.70
C ARG A 95 -2.90 9.26 -17.44
N ALA A 96 -2.95 8.03 -16.94
CA ALA A 96 -1.78 7.17 -16.75
C ALA A 96 -2.17 5.70 -16.97
N ASP A 97 -1.25 4.90 -17.51
CA ASP A 97 -1.48 3.48 -17.78
C ASP A 97 -1.65 2.66 -16.49
N HIS A 98 -1.01 3.13 -15.41
CA HIS A 98 -1.06 2.51 -14.09
C HIS A 98 -1.35 3.54 -13.00
N LEU A 99 -2.24 3.19 -12.06
CA LEU A 99 -2.49 3.92 -10.83
C LEU A 99 -2.14 3.06 -9.61
N ILE A 100 -1.21 3.55 -8.79
CA ILE A 100 -0.83 2.96 -7.51
C ILE A 100 -1.64 3.62 -6.41
N ILE A 101 -2.49 2.83 -5.75
CA ILE A 101 -3.40 3.28 -4.69
C ILE A 101 -2.86 2.77 -3.37
N GLU A 102 -2.44 3.66 -2.46
CA GLU A 102 -1.87 3.26 -1.18
C GLU A 102 -2.89 3.35 -0.04
N GLY A 103 -3.06 2.25 0.70
CA GLY A 103 -3.86 2.22 1.92
C GLY A 103 -3.12 2.73 3.17
N ALA A 104 -3.88 3.08 4.21
CA ALA A 104 -3.35 3.41 5.53
C ALA A 104 -3.41 2.20 6.47
N GLY A 105 -2.29 1.86 7.12
CA GLY A 105 -2.21 0.69 8.01
C GLY A 105 -2.37 -0.66 7.29
N GLY A 106 -3.00 -1.65 7.94
CA GLY A 106 -3.42 -2.92 7.33
C GLY A 106 -4.94 -3.03 7.08
N VAL A 107 -5.37 -4.19 6.57
CA VAL A 107 -6.72 -4.38 6.02
C VAL A 107 -7.86 -4.24 7.03
N MET A 108 -7.60 -4.49 8.32
CA MET A 108 -8.56 -4.34 9.42
C MET A 108 -8.44 -3.01 10.16
N VAL A 109 -7.76 -2.02 9.60
CA VAL A 109 -7.77 -0.66 10.17
C VAL A 109 -9.16 -0.05 9.97
N PRO A 110 -9.81 0.44 11.04
CA PRO A 110 -11.12 1.07 10.94
C PRO A 110 -11.04 2.44 10.26
N LEU A 111 -12.02 2.70 9.40
CA LEU A 111 -12.26 4.00 8.77
C LEU A 111 -13.31 4.79 9.55
N ASP A 112 -14.34 4.10 10.03
CA ASP A 112 -15.38 4.60 10.93
C ASP A 112 -15.88 3.45 11.82
N GLU A 113 -17.08 3.56 12.38
CA GLU A 113 -17.69 2.52 13.24
C GLU A 113 -18.21 1.29 12.47
N LYS A 114 -18.29 1.35 11.14
CA LYS A 114 -18.93 0.33 10.29
C LYS A 114 -17.98 -0.31 9.30
N PHE A 115 -17.00 0.45 8.81
CA PHE A 115 -16.16 0.09 7.69
C PHE A 115 -14.68 0.07 8.07
N PHE A 116 -13.98 -0.87 7.44
CA PHE A 116 -12.54 -1.05 7.54
C PHE A 116 -11.86 -0.77 6.20
N MET A 117 -10.53 -0.68 6.21
CA MET A 117 -9.72 -0.52 5.00
C MET A 117 -10.05 -1.58 3.94
N VAL A 118 -10.34 -2.83 4.35
CA VAL A 118 -10.76 -3.90 3.43
C VAL A 118 -12.05 -3.58 2.66
N ASP A 119 -12.98 -2.82 3.26
CA ASP A 119 -14.21 -2.42 2.60
C ASP A 119 -13.93 -1.34 1.55
N LEU A 120 -13.00 -0.41 1.82
CA LEU A 120 -12.52 0.55 0.82
C LEU A 120 -11.79 -0.15 -0.34
N ILE A 121 -10.94 -1.13 -0.05
CA ILE A 121 -10.29 -1.95 -1.07
C ILE A 121 -11.35 -2.63 -1.94
N LYS A 122 -12.36 -3.23 -1.32
CA LYS A 122 -13.47 -3.88 -2.03
C LYS A 122 -14.25 -2.89 -2.92
N LYS A 123 -14.54 -1.69 -2.42
CA LYS A 123 -15.23 -0.65 -3.20
C LYS A 123 -14.41 -0.22 -4.42
N ILE A 124 -13.10 -0.05 -4.26
CA ILE A 124 -12.20 0.36 -5.35
C ILE A 124 -12.07 -0.74 -6.41
N GLY A 125 -12.11 -2.02 -6.01
CA GLY A 125 -12.15 -3.16 -6.93
C GLY A 125 -10.83 -3.38 -7.70
N ALA A 126 -9.70 -2.90 -7.18
CA ALA A 126 -8.38 -3.13 -7.77
C ALA A 126 -7.70 -4.37 -7.16
N PRO A 127 -6.91 -5.14 -7.94
CA PRO A 127 -6.06 -6.19 -7.40
C PRO A 127 -5.09 -5.67 -6.34
N VAL A 128 -4.83 -6.47 -5.31
CA VAL A 128 -4.10 -6.04 -4.10
C VAL A 128 -2.69 -6.61 -4.05
N ILE A 129 -1.72 -5.73 -3.83
CA ILE A 129 -0.40 -6.09 -3.30
C ILE A 129 -0.44 -5.96 -1.78
N VAL A 130 -0.07 -7.04 -1.08
CA VAL A 130 0.08 -7.05 0.38
C VAL A 130 1.55 -6.89 0.73
N VAL A 131 1.90 -5.79 1.39
CA VAL A 131 3.26 -5.57 1.89
C VAL A 131 3.42 -6.20 3.26
N ALA A 132 4.34 -7.14 3.37
CA ALA A 132 4.67 -7.84 4.61
C ALA A 132 6.10 -7.50 5.04
N SER A 133 6.31 -7.26 6.33
CA SER A 133 7.67 -7.11 6.87
C SER A 133 8.40 -8.46 6.88
N SER A 134 9.73 -8.49 7.00
CA SER A 134 10.49 -9.75 7.18
C SER A 134 10.75 -10.13 8.65
N ARG A 135 10.13 -9.44 9.61
CA ARG A 135 10.33 -9.67 11.05
C ARG A 135 9.59 -10.91 11.56
N LEU A 136 9.97 -11.39 12.75
CA LEU A 136 9.26 -12.46 13.45
C LEU A 136 7.76 -12.13 13.60
N GLY A 137 6.90 -13.13 13.36
CA GLY A 137 5.44 -12.97 13.35
C GLY A 137 4.84 -12.62 11.97
N THR A 138 5.67 -12.30 10.97
CA THR A 138 5.17 -11.90 9.64
C THR A 138 4.33 -12.98 8.95
N ILE A 139 4.65 -14.27 9.13
CA ILE A 139 3.88 -15.37 8.55
C ILE A 139 2.42 -15.28 9.06
N ASN A 140 2.22 -15.20 10.37
CA ASN A 140 0.89 -15.07 10.96
C ASN A 140 0.14 -13.84 10.43
N HIS A 141 0.75 -12.66 10.49
CA HIS A 141 0.09 -11.42 10.07
C HIS A 141 -0.27 -11.44 8.58
N THR A 142 0.61 -12.01 7.75
CA THR A 142 0.37 -12.15 6.31
C THR A 142 -0.78 -13.12 6.06
N LEU A 143 -0.77 -14.31 6.65
CA LEU A 143 -1.85 -15.29 6.46
C LEU A 143 -3.21 -14.76 6.93
N LEU A 144 -3.27 -14.06 8.08
CA LEU A 144 -4.50 -13.42 8.55
C LEU A 144 -4.98 -12.32 7.58
N THR A 145 -4.06 -11.53 7.03
CA THR A 145 -4.37 -10.48 6.04
C THR A 145 -4.92 -11.09 4.76
N LEU A 146 -4.27 -12.13 4.23
CA LEU A 146 -4.69 -12.84 3.02
C LEU A 146 -6.07 -13.48 3.21
N GLU A 147 -6.33 -14.10 4.36
CA GLU A 147 -7.62 -14.69 4.67
C GLU A 147 -8.74 -13.65 4.66
N GLN A 148 -8.53 -12.47 5.26
CA GLN A 148 -9.55 -11.40 5.24
C GLN A 148 -9.84 -10.89 3.82
N LEU A 149 -8.81 -10.73 2.99
CA LEU A 149 -8.97 -10.33 1.58
C LEU A 149 -9.76 -11.39 0.80
N LYS A 150 -9.39 -12.67 0.94
CA LYS A 150 -10.10 -13.79 0.30
C LYS A 150 -11.55 -13.89 0.72
N ARG A 151 -11.84 -13.78 2.02
CA ARG A 151 -13.21 -13.79 2.56
C ARG A 151 -14.09 -12.68 2.00
N LYS A 152 -13.49 -11.54 1.63
CA LYS A 152 -14.20 -10.41 1.00
C LYS A 152 -14.31 -10.53 -0.52
N GLY A 153 -13.71 -11.57 -1.12
CA GLY A 153 -13.69 -11.81 -2.57
C GLY A 153 -12.75 -10.88 -3.32
N ILE A 154 -11.72 -10.36 -2.63
CA ILE A 154 -10.78 -9.40 -3.21
C ILE A 154 -9.64 -10.16 -3.91
N GLU A 155 -9.34 -9.78 -5.15
CA GLU A 155 -8.22 -10.33 -5.91
C GLU A 155 -6.89 -9.92 -5.28
N ILE A 156 -6.05 -10.90 -4.99
CA ILE A 156 -4.71 -10.68 -4.45
C ILE A 156 -3.72 -10.87 -5.59
N PHE A 157 -3.09 -9.78 -6.02
CA PHE A 157 -2.04 -9.80 -7.02
C PHE A 157 -0.79 -10.52 -6.51
N GLY A 158 -0.45 -10.32 -5.24
CA GLY A 158 0.66 -11.02 -4.59
C GLY A 158 1.11 -10.36 -3.29
N VAL A 159 2.15 -10.94 -2.70
CA VAL A 159 2.80 -10.41 -1.49
C VAL A 159 4.16 -9.84 -1.85
N VAL A 160 4.50 -8.68 -1.28
CA VAL A 160 5.85 -8.12 -1.32
C VAL A 160 6.45 -8.22 0.07
N MET A 161 7.57 -8.94 0.19
CA MET A 161 8.34 -9.01 1.43
C MET A 161 9.28 -7.80 1.50
N ASN A 162 9.24 -7.06 2.60
CA ASN A 162 10.07 -5.88 2.82
C ASN A 162 10.90 -6.00 4.11
N GLY A 163 12.23 -5.98 3.95
CA GLY A 163 13.20 -6.12 5.02
C GLY A 163 14.32 -7.12 4.66
N PRO A 164 15.23 -7.43 5.61
CA PRO A 164 16.29 -8.42 5.37
C PRO A 164 15.71 -9.76 4.89
N PRO A 165 16.33 -10.40 3.88
CA PRO A 165 15.79 -11.62 3.29
C PRO A 165 15.77 -12.76 4.30
N TRP A 166 14.66 -13.49 4.34
CA TRP A 166 14.50 -14.69 5.13
C TRP A 166 13.70 -15.71 4.33
N PRO A 167 14.37 -16.58 3.53
CA PRO A 167 13.69 -17.43 2.55
C PRO A 167 12.56 -18.30 3.12
N GLU A 168 12.70 -18.79 4.35
CA GLU A 168 11.66 -19.59 4.99
C GLU A 168 10.34 -18.83 5.24
N ASN A 169 10.40 -17.51 5.48
CA ASN A 169 9.18 -16.70 5.63
C ASN A 169 8.41 -16.64 4.31
N SER A 170 9.12 -16.33 3.22
CA SER A 170 8.55 -16.30 1.86
C SER A 170 7.94 -17.65 1.49
N ARG A 171 8.70 -18.74 1.64
CA ARG A 171 8.23 -20.12 1.35
C ARG A 171 6.98 -20.49 2.14
N ALA A 172 6.95 -20.18 3.44
CA ALA A 172 5.78 -20.45 4.28
C ALA A 172 4.56 -19.64 3.82
N ILE A 173 4.74 -18.36 3.48
CA ILE A 173 3.66 -17.50 2.99
C ILE A 173 3.12 -18.01 1.66
N GLU A 174 3.98 -18.43 0.72
CA GLU A 174 3.50 -18.99 -0.56
C GLU A 174 2.72 -20.29 -0.34
N PHE A 175 3.28 -21.20 0.44
CA PHE A 175 2.72 -22.53 0.67
C PHE A 175 1.39 -22.46 1.43
N TYR A 176 1.38 -21.84 2.62
CA TYR A 176 0.17 -21.77 3.45
C TYR A 176 -0.81 -20.72 2.96
N GLY A 177 -0.30 -19.60 2.43
CA GLY A 177 -1.11 -18.50 1.93
C GLY A 177 -1.66 -18.74 0.53
N ARG A 178 -1.18 -19.75 -0.20
CA ARG A 178 -1.56 -20.05 -1.59
C ARG A 178 -1.54 -18.78 -2.45
N VAL A 179 -0.45 -18.05 -2.35
CA VAL A 179 -0.22 -16.75 -2.99
C VAL A 179 1.21 -16.71 -3.50
N LYS A 180 1.49 -15.87 -4.49
CA LYS A 180 2.84 -15.65 -5.00
C LYS A 180 3.54 -14.55 -4.18
N ILE A 181 4.82 -14.74 -3.83
CA ILE A 181 5.68 -13.61 -3.51
C ILE A 181 6.08 -12.94 -4.83
N VAL A 182 5.57 -11.74 -5.08
CA VAL A 182 5.84 -11.02 -6.34
C VAL A 182 7.13 -10.22 -6.30
N ALA A 183 7.65 -9.90 -5.11
CA ALA A 183 8.97 -9.31 -4.92
C ALA A 183 9.47 -9.46 -3.48
N GLU A 184 10.79 -9.46 -3.31
CA GLU A 184 11.45 -9.27 -2.02
C GLU A 184 12.35 -8.02 -2.09
N ILE A 185 12.19 -7.12 -1.12
CA ILE A 185 12.86 -5.82 -1.09
C ILE A 185 13.72 -5.75 0.17
N SER A 186 15.04 -5.76 -0.05
CA SER A 186 16.03 -5.55 1.01
C SER A 186 16.05 -4.08 1.47
N PRO A 187 16.49 -3.80 2.72
CA PRO A 187 16.59 -2.43 3.22
C PRO A 187 17.42 -1.53 2.31
N MET A 188 16.85 -0.40 1.90
CA MET A 188 17.47 0.53 0.97
C MET A 188 17.84 1.84 1.68
N LYS A 189 19.15 2.16 1.75
CA LYS A 189 19.65 3.44 2.28
C LYS A 189 20.87 3.93 1.48
N PRO A 190 20.90 5.18 0.99
CA PRO A 190 19.73 6.05 0.77
C PRO A 190 18.78 5.44 -0.27
N VAL A 191 17.51 5.88 -0.24
CA VAL A 191 16.51 5.57 -1.27
C VAL A 191 16.65 6.58 -2.41
N THR A 192 16.88 6.11 -3.63
CA THR A 192 17.06 6.94 -4.82
C THR A 192 16.27 6.37 -6.01
N LEU A 193 15.90 7.20 -6.98
CA LEU A 193 15.18 6.76 -8.19
C LEU A 193 15.87 5.58 -8.88
N GLU A 194 17.20 5.63 -9.04
CA GLU A 194 17.96 4.55 -9.68
C GLU A 194 17.81 3.22 -8.94
N LYS A 195 17.93 3.23 -7.60
CA LYS A 195 17.75 2.03 -6.79
C LYS A 195 16.32 1.53 -6.80
N LEU A 196 15.33 2.43 -6.84
CA LEU A 196 13.92 2.07 -6.98
C LEU A 196 13.66 1.39 -8.33
N LYS A 197 14.14 1.96 -9.45
CA LYS A 197 14.04 1.36 -10.79
C LYS A 197 14.77 0.01 -10.87
N SER A 198 15.93 -0.11 -10.22
CA SER A 198 16.67 -1.38 -10.13
C SER A 198 15.88 -2.42 -9.35
N CYS A 199 15.32 -2.04 -8.19
CA CYS A 199 14.50 -2.91 -7.35
C CYS A 199 13.23 -3.38 -8.05
N PHE A 200 12.60 -2.52 -8.87
CA PHE A 200 11.41 -2.89 -9.64
C PHE A 200 11.66 -4.08 -10.59
N LYS A 201 12.88 -4.24 -11.11
CA LYS A 201 13.22 -5.38 -11.99
C LYS A 201 13.09 -6.74 -11.31
N ASN A 202 13.05 -6.78 -9.97
CA ASN A 202 12.83 -8.00 -9.20
C ASN A 202 11.35 -8.39 -9.11
N PHE A 203 10.44 -7.52 -9.55
CA PHE A 203 9.03 -7.86 -9.55
C PHE A 203 8.72 -8.90 -10.62
N SER A 204 8.00 -9.93 -10.21
CA SER A 204 7.50 -11.00 -11.07
C SER A 204 5.97 -10.91 -11.13
N PRO A 205 5.39 -10.10 -12.04
CA PRO A 205 3.96 -9.90 -12.17
C PRO A 205 3.24 -11.09 -12.82
#